data_AF-A0A549T043-F1
#
_entry.id   AF-A0A549T043-F1
#
_cell.length_a   1.000
_cell.length_b   1.000
_cell.length_c   1.000
_cell.angle_alpha   90.00
_cell.angle_beta   90.00
_cell.angle_gamma   90.00
#
_symmetry.space_group_name_H-M   'P 1'
#
loop_
_entity.id
_entity.type
_entity.pdbx_description
1 polymer ?
#
loop_
_entity_poly.entity_id
_entity_poly.type
_entity_poly.pdbx_seq_one_letter_code
_entity_poly.pdbx_strand_id
1 'polypeptide(L)'
;MKMRRAAAAIMVCTSLAGCVTAGPDGVATYAIHKKVVSGEKTFIGNFWKLAPDCSSAGVPQIYVLTPPKHGKLVFVNEKRFPAAARGDYKKCRTVKVDMMVGYYTPNPGYVGEDDLKFRMSAQDGRIGDAAVKIDVLK
;
A
#
# COMPACT_ATOMS: atom_id res chain seq x y z
N MET A 1 6.23 31.25 50.64
CA MET A 1 5.68 29.88 50.56
C MET A 1 6.01 29.32 49.18
N LYS A 2 6.91 28.32 49.10
CA LYS A 2 7.46 27.73 47.86
C LYS A 2 6.60 26.54 47.42
N MET A 3 6.11 26.52 46.18
CA MET A 3 5.46 25.33 45.60
C MET A 3 6.46 24.61 44.66
N ARG A 4 6.60 23.30 44.89
CA ARG A 4 7.67 22.42 44.39
C ARG A 4 7.44 22.01 42.92
N ARG A 5 8.54 21.93 42.17
CA ARG A 5 8.60 21.35 40.82
C ARG A 5 8.48 19.82 40.92
N ALA A 6 7.50 19.22 40.25
CA ALA A 6 7.44 17.78 40.04
C ALA A 6 7.91 17.49 38.61
N ALA A 7 9.02 16.76 38.48
CA ALA A 7 9.51 16.24 37.21
C ALA A 7 8.65 15.04 36.80
N ALA A 8 7.89 15.17 35.71
CA ALA A 8 7.16 14.07 35.11
C ALA A 8 8.12 13.26 34.23
N ALA A 9 8.33 11.99 34.58
CA ALA A 9 9.06 11.03 33.78
C ALA A 9 8.29 10.77 32.47
N ILE A 10 8.90 11.10 31.32
CA ILE A 10 8.37 10.80 30.00
C ILE A 10 8.62 9.32 29.73
N MET A 11 7.58 8.50 29.91
CA MET A 11 7.54 7.12 29.47
C MET A 11 7.41 7.10 27.94
N VAL A 12 8.52 6.91 27.24
CA VAL A 12 8.53 6.73 25.78
C VAL A 12 7.98 5.33 25.47
N CYS A 13 6.68 5.26 25.19
CA CYS A 13 6.08 4.09 24.56
C CYS A 13 6.51 4.05 23.09
N THR A 14 7.56 3.30 22.77
CA THR A 14 7.90 2.93 21.39
C THR A 14 6.91 1.88 20.87
N SER A 15 5.70 2.31 20.56
CA SER A 15 4.79 1.51 19.74
C SER A 15 5.37 1.43 18.32
N LEU A 16 5.62 0.21 17.81
CA LEU A 16 5.89 -0.05 16.39
C LEU A 16 4.61 0.24 15.57
N ALA A 17 4.24 1.51 15.47
CA ALA A 17 3.27 1.98 14.48
C ALA A 17 4.04 2.14 13.17
N GLY A 18 3.59 1.49 12.10
CA GLY A 18 4.06 1.83 10.76
C GLY A 18 3.84 3.33 10.55
N CYS A 19 4.92 4.09 10.35
CA CYS A 19 4.85 5.53 10.20
C CYS A 19 4.04 5.86 8.94
N VAL A 20 2.82 6.37 9.13
CA VAL A 20 2.09 7.07 8.06
C VAL A 20 2.51 8.53 8.17
N THR A 21 3.26 9.02 7.20
CA THR A 21 3.57 10.45 7.08
C THR A 21 2.53 11.09 6.17
N ALA A 22 1.88 12.15 6.64
CA ALA A 22 1.13 13.03 5.76
C ALA A 22 2.13 13.89 4.97
N GLY A 23 1.99 13.93 3.65
CA GLY A 23 2.75 14.84 2.81
C GLY A 23 2.39 16.30 3.06
N PRO A 24 3.14 17.26 2.51
CA PRO A 24 2.80 18.69 2.56
C PRO A 24 1.41 19.01 1.97
N ASP A 25 0.90 18.13 1.09
CA ASP A 25 -0.42 18.17 0.49
C ASP A 25 -1.51 17.51 1.36
N GLY A 26 -1.17 17.04 2.56
CA GLY A 26 -2.09 16.35 3.46
C GLY A 26 -2.42 14.91 3.04
N VAL A 27 -1.78 14.39 1.99
CA VAL A 27 -2.04 13.03 1.49
C VAL A 27 -1.27 12.02 2.35
N ALA A 28 -1.98 10.99 2.83
CA ALA A 28 -1.35 9.90 3.58
C ALA A 28 -0.40 9.11 2.67
N THR A 29 0.84 8.92 3.12
CA THR A 29 1.83 8.11 2.42
C THR A 29 2.05 6.78 3.12
N TYR A 30 2.00 5.69 2.36
CA TYR A 30 2.26 4.33 2.80
C TYR A 30 3.61 3.86 2.26
N ALA A 31 4.53 3.49 3.16
CA ALA A 31 5.80 2.87 2.79
C ALA A 31 5.61 1.35 2.66
N ILE A 32 6.01 0.80 1.52
CA ILE A 32 5.91 -0.63 1.22
C ILE A 32 7.26 -1.14 0.78
N HIS A 33 7.68 -2.28 1.32
CA HIS A 33 8.90 -2.96 0.90
C HIS A 33 8.55 -4.32 0.29
N LYS A 34 9.17 -4.66 -0.84
CA LYS A 34 8.98 -5.91 -1.57
C LYS A 34 10.31 -6.54 -1.90
N LYS A 35 10.33 -7.88 -1.92
CA LYS A 35 11.39 -8.67 -2.54
C LYS A 35 10.78 -9.42 -3.71
N VAL A 36 11.45 -9.42 -4.85
CA VAL A 36 10.97 -10.03 -6.10
C VAL A 36 12.11 -10.75 -6.80
N VAL A 37 11.79 -11.65 -7.72
CA VAL A 37 12.78 -12.41 -8.50
C VAL A 37 12.95 -11.79 -9.89
N SER A 38 14.19 -11.71 -10.36
CA SER A 38 14.54 -11.16 -11.66
C SER A 38 13.74 -11.81 -12.80
N GLY A 39 13.13 -10.99 -13.66
CA GLY A 39 12.30 -11.47 -14.77
C GLY A 39 10.92 -12.03 -14.39
N GLU A 40 10.61 -12.21 -13.10
CA GLU A 40 9.33 -12.78 -12.67
C GLU A 40 8.26 -11.71 -12.44
N LYS A 41 7.07 -11.94 -13.01
CA LYS A 41 5.89 -11.11 -12.73
C LYS A 41 5.41 -11.35 -11.30
N THR A 42 5.57 -10.35 -10.46
CA THR A 42 5.24 -10.42 -9.03
C THR A 42 4.04 -9.54 -8.68
N PHE A 43 3.14 -10.07 -7.85
CA PHE A 43 2.05 -9.29 -7.25
C PHE A 43 2.59 -8.31 -6.21
N ILE A 44 2.37 -7.01 -6.41
CA ILE A 44 2.85 -5.99 -5.48
C ILE A 44 1.74 -5.43 -4.58
N GLY A 45 0.48 -5.49 -5.00
CA GLY A 45 -0.65 -5.02 -4.20
C GLY A 45 -1.98 -5.07 -4.95
N ASN A 46 -3.08 -4.92 -4.21
CA ASN A 46 -4.41 -4.72 -4.77
C ASN A 46 -5.16 -3.64 -4.00
N PHE A 47 -6.12 -3.02 -4.69
CA PHE A 47 -6.91 -1.91 -4.19
C PHE A 47 -8.37 -2.15 -4.51
N TRP A 48 -9.19 -2.12 -3.48
CA TRP A 48 -10.61 -2.45 -3.55
C TRP A 48 -11.36 -1.70 -2.47
N LYS A 49 -12.65 -1.51 -2.73
CA LYS A 49 -13.62 -1.03 -1.76
C LYS A 49 -14.78 -2.03 -1.71
N LEU A 50 -15.21 -2.40 -0.51
CA LEU A 50 -16.31 -3.35 -0.31
C LEU A 50 -17.55 -2.62 0.18
N ALA A 51 -18.71 -3.06 -0.31
CA ALA A 51 -20.00 -2.78 0.32
C ALA A 51 -20.29 -3.82 1.44
N PRO A 52 -21.23 -3.54 2.36
CA PRO A 52 -21.57 -4.46 3.46
C PRO A 52 -22.04 -5.87 3.03
N ASP A 53 -22.53 -5.98 1.79
CA ASP A 53 -22.95 -7.23 1.14
C ASP A 53 -21.80 -7.96 0.41
N CYS A 54 -20.56 -7.50 0.59
CA CYS A 54 -19.34 -8.01 -0.05
C CYS A 54 -19.22 -7.78 -1.56
N SER A 55 -20.12 -7.01 -2.17
CA SER A 55 -19.93 -6.53 -3.54
C SER A 55 -18.83 -5.45 -3.61
N SER A 56 -18.30 -5.21 -4.81
CA SER A 56 -17.37 -4.10 -5.02
C SER A 56 -18.12 -2.77 -4.96
N ALA A 57 -17.72 -1.87 -4.06
CA ALA A 57 -18.28 -0.53 -3.93
C ALA A 57 -17.53 0.51 -4.78
N GLY A 58 -16.94 0.06 -5.89
CA GLY A 58 -16.09 0.85 -6.77
C GLY A 58 -14.61 0.44 -6.68
N VAL A 59 -13.94 0.52 -7.82
CA VAL A 59 -12.50 0.23 -7.93
C VAL A 59 -11.72 1.54 -7.86
N PRO A 60 -10.76 1.69 -6.93
CA PRO A 60 -9.91 2.87 -6.87
C PRO A 60 -9.13 3.10 -8.17
N GLN A 61 -9.02 4.36 -8.57
CA GLN A 61 -8.18 4.76 -9.69
C GLN A 61 -6.72 4.88 -9.23
N ILE A 62 -5.79 4.47 -10.10
CA ILE A 62 -4.37 4.46 -9.80
C ILE A 62 -3.63 5.35 -10.80
N TYR A 63 -2.80 6.24 -10.28
CA TYR A 63 -1.95 7.14 -11.05
C TYR A 63 -0.49 6.86 -10.71
N VAL A 64 0.30 6.46 -11.70
CA VAL A 64 1.75 6.28 -11.51
C VAL A 64 2.40 7.66 -11.40
N LEU A 65 2.99 7.95 -10.25
CA LEU A 65 3.69 9.20 -9.98
C LEU A 65 5.18 9.08 -10.34
N THR A 66 5.76 7.92 -10.06
CA THR A 66 7.15 7.60 -10.39
C THR A 66 7.18 6.15 -10.88
N PRO A 67 7.46 5.91 -12.18
CA PRO A 67 7.59 4.56 -12.71
C PRO A 67 8.90 3.90 -12.22
N PRO A 68 8.95 2.56 -12.18
CA PRO A 68 10.19 1.85 -11.89
C PRO A 68 11.25 2.10 -12.96
N LYS A 69 12.52 2.07 -12.56
CA LYS A 69 13.67 2.22 -13.49
C LYS A 69 14.10 0.90 -14.11
N HIS A 70 13.88 -0.22 -13.40
CA HIS A 70 14.46 -1.52 -13.74
C HIS A 70 13.41 -2.62 -13.92
N GLY A 71 12.22 -2.25 -14.41
CA GLY A 71 11.18 -3.20 -14.76
C GLY A 71 9.93 -2.53 -15.32
N LYS A 72 8.85 -3.30 -15.39
CA LYS A 72 7.54 -2.85 -15.86
C LYS A 72 6.51 -2.98 -14.76
N LEU A 73 5.84 -1.87 -14.45
CA LEU A 73 4.65 -1.83 -13.60
C LEU A 73 3.40 -1.85 -14.46
N VAL A 74 2.45 -2.73 -14.14
CA VAL A 74 1.12 -2.74 -14.76
C VAL A 74 0.04 -2.81 -13.69
N PHE A 75 -1.02 -2.02 -13.88
CA PHE A 75 -2.25 -2.11 -13.12
C PHE A 75 -3.34 -2.66 -14.02
N VAL A 76 -4.04 -3.68 -13.54
CA VAL A 76 -5.12 -4.36 -14.27
C VAL A 76 -6.34 -4.52 -13.38
N ASN A 77 -7.52 -4.46 -14.00
CA ASN A 77 -8.76 -4.79 -13.30
C ASN A 77 -8.92 -6.31 -13.29
N GLU A 78 -9.01 -6.90 -12.10
CA GLU A 78 -9.17 -8.35 -11.92
C GLU A 78 -10.13 -8.65 -10.77
N LYS A 79 -10.77 -9.83 -10.82
CA LYS A 79 -11.56 -10.37 -9.71
C LYS A 79 -10.71 -11.27 -8.83
N ARG A 80 -10.45 -10.88 -7.58
CA ARG A 80 -9.71 -11.71 -6.60
C ARG A 80 -10.37 -11.68 -5.23
N PHE A 81 -9.94 -12.59 -4.35
CA PHE A 81 -10.39 -12.59 -2.96
C PHE A 81 -9.73 -11.43 -2.19
N PRO A 82 -10.50 -10.61 -1.45
CA PRO A 82 -9.96 -9.53 -0.63
C PRO A 82 -9.37 -10.11 0.67
N ALA A 83 -8.28 -10.88 0.58
CA ALA A 83 -7.66 -11.57 1.71
C ALA A 83 -7.24 -10.61 2.85
N ALA A 84 -6.98 -9.35 2.51
CA ALA A 84 -6.66 -8.29 3.46
C ALA A 84 -7.90 -7.70 4.17
N ALA A 85 -9.14 -8.09 3.85
CA ALA A 85 -10.34 -7.61 4.56
C ALA A 85 -10.29 -7.92 6.07
N ARG A 86 -10.70 -6.96 6.90
CA ARG A 86 -10.69 -7.03 8.38
C ARG A 86 -12.04 -6.57 8.93
N GLY A 87 -12.23 -6.67 10.25
CA GLY A 87 -13.48 -6.29 10.93
C GLY A 87 -14.70 -7.03 10.36
N ASP A 88 -15.79 -6.29 10.18
CA ASP A 88 -17.07 -6.80 9.66
C ASP A 88 -16.98 -7.34 8.21
N TYR A 89 -15.91 -6.96 7.49
CA TYR A 89 -15.64 -7.42 6.13
C TYR A 89 -14.84 -8.73 6.07
N LYS A 90 -14.45 -9.34 7.20
CA LYS A 90 -13.79 -10.67 7.20
C LYS A 90 -14.59 -11.72 6.43
N LYS A 91 -15.93 -11.66 6.52
CA LYS A 91 -16.86 -12.54 5.78
C LYS A 91 -16.68 -12.46 4.25
N CYS A 92 -16.16 -11.34 3.73
CA CYS A 92 -16.00 -11.12 2.30
C CYS A 92 -14.75 -11.78 1.69
N ARG A 93 -13.86 -12.36 2.51
CA ARG A 93 -12.65 -13.05 2.01
C ARG A 93 -12.95 -14.28 1.15
N THR A 94 -14.20 -14.77 1.15
CA THR A 94 -14.67 -15.94 0.41
C THR A 94 -15.32 -15.60 -0.93
N VAL A 95 -15.45 -14.31 -1.27
CA VAL A 95 -16.06 -13.85 -2.52
C VAL A 95 -15.02 -13.09 -3.33
N LYS A 96 -14.92 -13.38 -4.63
CA LYS A 96 -14.06 -12.59 -5.53
C LYS A 96 -14.74 -11.27 -5.86
N VAL A 97 -14.00 -10.17 -5.76
CA VAL A 97 -14.50 -8.82 -6.04
C VAL A 97 -13.62 -8.12 -7.06
N ASP A 98 -14.21 -7.20 -7.83
CA ASP A 98 -13.48 -6.34 -8.76
C ASP A 98 -12.52 -5.44 -7.98
N MET A 99 -11.25 -5.45 -8.41
CA MET A 99 -10.18 -4.69 -7.78
C MET A 99 -9.12 -4.28 -8.80
N MET A 100 -8.39 -3.23 -8.47
CA MET A 100 -7.19 -2.86 -9.21
C MET A 100 -6.01 -3.65 -8.66
N VAL A 101 -5.31 -4.38 -9.51
CA VAL A 101 -4.18 -5.25 -9.13
C VAL A 101 -2.91 -4.74 -9.77
N GLY A 102 -1.90 -4.50 -8.94
CA GLY A 102 -0.56 -4.12 -9.40
C GLY A 102 0.34 -5.33 -9.56
N TYR A 103 0.98 -5.43 -10.72
CA TYR A 103 2.07 -6.37 -10.97
C TYR A 103 3.32 -5.63 -11.39
N TYR A 104 4.45 -6.07 -10.87
CA TYR A 104 5.77 -5.61 -11.27
C TYR A 104 6.58 -6.78 -11.83
N THR A 105 7.23 -6.56 -12.97
CA THR A 105 8.15 -7.52 -13.58
C THR A 105 9.50 -6.82 -13.73
N PRO A 106 10.55 -7.22 -12.98
CA PRO A 106 11.89 -6.69 -13.19
C PRO A 106 12.39 -7.04 -14.60
N ASN A 107 13.29 -6.21 -15.14
CA ASN A 107 13.99 -6.55 -16.36
C ASN A 107 14.77 -7.86 -16.16
N PRO A 108 14.69 -8.83 -17.09
CA PRO A 108 15.43 -10.08 -16.95
C PRO A 108 16.93 -9.84 -16.73
N GLY A 109 17.51 -10.49 -15.73
CA GLY A 109 18.92 -10.37 -15.37
C GLY A 109 19.26 -9.17 -14.46
N TYR A 110 18.33 -8.25 -14.23
CA TYR A 110 18.53 -7.18 -13.25
C TYR A 110 18.46 -7.72 -11.81
N VAL A 111 19.40 -7.27 -10.97
CA VAL A 111 19.49 -7.56 -9.53
C VAL A 111 19.92 -6.26 -8.85
N GLY A 112 19.21 -5.84 -7.81
CA GLY A 112 19.45 -4.55 -7.16
C GLY A 112 18.17 -3.91 -6.64
N GLU A 113 18.27 -2.65 -6.22
CA GLU A 113 17.14 -1.87 -5.72
C GLU A 113 16.39 -1.16 -6.86
N ASP A 114 15.07 -1.24 -6.85
CA ASP A 114 14.19 -0.42 -7.68
C ASP A 114 13.15 0.28 -6.80
N ASP A 115 12.55 1.35 -7.31
CA ASP A 115 11.58 2.14 -6.58
C ASP A 115 10.45 2.62 -7.49
N LEU A 116 9.24 2.68 -6.95
CA LEU A 116 8.09 3.23 -7.65
C LEU A 116 7.14 3.94 -6.69
N LYS A 117 6.38 4.89 -7.24
CA LYS A 117 5.35 5.63 -6.49
C LYS A 117 4.06 5.70 -7.29
N PHE A 118 2.94 5.50 -6.61
CA PHE A 118 1.62 5.69 -7.21
C PHE A 118 0.64 6.29 -6.22
N ARG A 119 -0.35 7.00 -6.75
CA ARG A 119 -1.48 7.58 -6.02
C ARG A 119 -2.71 6.72 -6.23
N MET A 120 -3.41 6.45 -5.15
CA MET A 120 -4.71 5.81 -5.10
C MET A 120 -5.78 6.87 -4.86
N SER A 121 -6.81 6.88 -5.69
CA SER A 121 -7.98 7.75 -5.52
C SER A 121 -9.25 6.91 -5.44
N ALA A 122 -9.91 6.93 -4.29
CA ALA A 122 -11.21 6.29 -4.09
C ALA A 122 -12.34 7.26 -4.44
N GLN A 123 -13.46 6.72 -4.89
CA GLN A 123 -14.64 7.51 -5.31
C GLN A 123 -15.31 8.27 -4.14
N ASP A 124 -14.92 8.02 -2.89
CA ASP A 124 -15.39 8.73 -1.69
C ASP A 124 -14.43 9.85 -1.23
N GLY A 125 -13.51 10.27 -2.10
CA GLY A 125 -12.59 11.38 -1.84
C GLY A 125 -11.35 10.99 -1.03
N ARG A 126 -11.21 9.73 -0.63
CA ARG A 126 -9.98 9.25 0.03
C ARG A 126 -8.86 9.14 -1.00
N ILE A 127 -7.77 9.84 -0.75
CA ILE A 127 -6.55 9.79 -1.56
C ILE A 127 -5.40 9.30 -0.68
N GLY A 128 -4.53 8.47 -1.24
CA GLY A 128 -3.32 8.01 -0.57
C GLY A 128 -2.20 7.71 -1.57
N ASP A 129 -0.98 7.96 -1.16
CA ASP A 129 0.21 7.65 -1.95
C ASP A 129 0.89 6.41 -1.41
N ALA A 130 1.41 5.57 -2.29
CA ALA A 130 2.27 4.46 -1.93
C ALA A 130 3.67 4.72 -2.48
N ALA A 131 4.66 4.62 -1.60
CA ALA A 131 6.07 4.57 -1.97
C ALA A 131 6.56 3.13 -1.78
N VAL A 132 6.89 2.47 -2.89
CA VAL A 132 7.30 1.06 -2.89
C VAL A 132 8.80 0.98 -3.16
N LYS A 133 9.54 0.40 -2.22
CA LYS A 133 10.93 -0.04 -2.40
C LYS A 133 10.95 -1.52 -2.77
N ILE A 134 11.77 -1.89 -3.73
CA ILE A 134 11.83 -3.24 -4.29
C ILE A 134 13.29 -3.72 -4.28
N ASP A 135 13.53 -4.84 -3.61
CA ASP A 135 14.79 -5.57 -3.76
C ASP A 135 14.60 -6.68 -4.80
N VAL A 136 15.30 -6.59 -5.93
CA VAL A 136 15.31 -7.61 -6.97
C VAL A 136 16.42 -8.59 -6.70
N LEU A 137 16.05 -9.87 -6.57
CA LEU A 137 16.92 -10.99 -6.29
C LEU A 137 17.10 -11.86 -7.56
N LYS A 138 18.12 -12.72 -7.53
CA LYS A 138 18.34 -13.74 -8.57
C LYS A 138 17.28 -14.84 -8.51
#